data_AF-X0V147-F1
#
_entry.id   AF-X0V147-F1
#
_cell.length_a   1.000
_cell.length_b   1.000
_cell.length_c   1.000
_cell.angle_alpha   90.00
_cell.angle_beta   90.00
_cell.angle_gamma   90.00
#
_symmetry.space_group_name_H-M   'P 1'
#
loop_
_entity.id
_entity.type
_entity.pdbx_description
1 polymer ?
#
loop_
_entity_poly.entity_id
_entity_poly.type
_entity_poly.pdbx_seq_one_letter_code
_entity_poly.pdbx_strand_id
1 'polypeptide(L)'
;MAKDILRTELCGMLGIKYPIIQAGMGPFSTNQLAGVSANAGVLGIVSTSGFGYLRGSAAQMETGVAQVVKSLTDGRGGTWQEQLKRALCRVEESCREAKGIFGINVMVSSEVAAFAREVINTTIELRQEDPDMKDRLRVIITSAGDPLPMTDIIKPSGLKWFHVVPSVRHAKRAERAGVDAVIASGQEGGGHVAWEPVHTIVLLPAIVRAVGIPVIGAG
;
A
#
# COMPACT_ATOMS: atom_id res chain seq x y z
N MET A 1 25.06 8.53 24.09
CA MET A 1 24.59 7.15 23.86
C MET A 1 23.50 7.21 22.81
N ALA A 2 23.61 6.46 21.71
CA ALA A 2 22.50 6.33 20.78
C ALA A 2 21.33 5.70 21.56
N LYS A 3 20.15 6.35 21.59
CA LYS A 3 18.96 5.76 22.22
C LYS A 3 18.72 4.38 21.60
N ASP A 4 18.43 3.37 22.40
CA ASP A 4 17.97 2.08 21.90
C ASP A 4 16.70 2.30 21.08
N ILE A 5 16.84 2.24 19.75
CA ILE A 5 15.71 2.39 18.82
C ILE A 5 15.00 1.04 18.76
N LEU A 6 13.68 1.03 18.92
CA LEU A 6 12.86 -0.17 18.72
C LEU A 6 13.09 -0.72 17.30
N ARG A 7 13.60 -1.94 17.19
CA ARG A 7 13.76 -2.67 15.93
C ARG A 7 12.94 -3.94 15.97
N THR A 8 12.22 -4.23 14.89
CA THR A 8 11.43 -5.45 14.73
C THR A 8 11.80 -6.16 13.42
N GLU A 9 11.23 -7.33 13.18
CA GLU A 9 11.40 -8.07 11.91
C GLU A 9 11.02 -7.23 10.69
N LEU A 10 10.06 -6.31 10.82
CA LEU A 10 9.67 -5.37 9.77
C LEU A 10 10.86 -4.53 9.28
N CYS A 11 11.71 -4.06 10.20
CA CYS A 11 12.91 -3.30 9.87
C CYS A 11 13.89 -4.13 9.04
N GLY A 12 14.12 -5.39 9.41
CA GLY A 12 15.01 -6.30 8.69
C GLY A 12 14.46 -6.69 7.32
N MET A 13 13.16 -6.94 7.23
CA MET A 13 12.48 -7.35 5.99
C MET A 13 12.52 -6.26 4.92
N LEU A 14 12.39 -4.99 5.32
CA LEU A 14 12.24 -3.87 4.40
C LEU A 14 13.47 -2.98 4.28
N GLY A 15 14.44 -3.09 5.20
CA GLY A 15 15.59 -2.19 5.26
C GLY A 15 15.25 -0.80 5.82
N ILE A 16 14.14 -0.65 6.55
CA ILE A 16 13.71 0.62 7.15
C ILE A 16 14.30 0.83 8.55
N LYS A 17 14.37 2.11 8.98
CA LYS A 17 14.96 2.50 10.27
C LYS A 17 14.01 2.26 11.44
N TYR A 18 12.74 2.61 11.28
CA TYR A 18 11.72 2.49 12.32
C TYR A 18 10.59 1.57 11.86
N PRO A 19 9.98 0.77 12.76
CA PRO A 19 8.92 -0.18 12.43
C PRO A 19 7.57 0.55 12.29
N ILE A 20 7.51 1.54 11.40
CA ILE A 20 6.35 2.41 11.18
C ILE A 20 6.00 2.36 9.69
N ILE A 21 4.70 2.38 9.39
CA ILE A 21 4.16 2.44 8.04
C ILE A 21 3.22 3.65 7.98
N GLN A 22 3.43 4.55 7.03
CA GLN A 22 2.42 5.54 6.66
C GLN A 22 1.39 4.86 5.75
N ALA A 23 0.13 4.79 6.17
CA ALA A 23 -0.91 4.07 5.43
C ALA A 23 -1.33 4.78 4.13
N GLY A 24 -1.65 4.01 3.08
CA GLY A 24 -2.25 4.57 1.86
C GLY A 24 -3.65 5.14 2.14
N MET A 25 -3.85 6.44 1.89
CA MET A 25 -5.08 7.17 2.25
C MET A 25 -5.86 7.58 1.00
N GLY A 26 -6.45 6.60 0.32
CA GLY A 26 -7.37 6.85 -0.79
C GLY A 26 -8.64 7.61 -0.36
N PRO A 27 -9.30 8.33 -1.27
CA PRO A 27 -8.98 8.47 -2.70
C PRO A 27 -7.85 9.50 -2.97
N PHE A 28 -7.29 10.11 -1.93
CA PHE A 28 -6.32 11.19 -2.06
C PHE A 28 -4.93 10.71 -2.48
N SER A 29 -4.23 11.57 -3.23
CA SER A 29 -2.83 11.39 -3.54
C SER A 29 -1.99 11.47 -2.26
N THR A 30 -1.17 10.44 -2.05
CA THR A 30 -0.24 10.34 -0.90
C THR A 30 1.21 10.43 -1.35
N ASN A 31 1.49 10.80 -2.60
CA ASN A 31 2.82 10.73 -3.20
C ASN A 31 3.87 11.51 -2.41
N GLN A 32 3.61 12.78 -2.11
CA GLN A 32 4.54 13.62 -1.33
C GLN A 32 4.71 13.07 0.09
N LEU A 33 3.62 12.65 0.74
CA LEU A 33 3.65 12.09 2.07
C LEU A 33 4.44 10.78 2.12
N ALA A 34 4.30 9.93 1.11
CA ALA A 34 5.04 8.68 0.97
C ALA A 34 6.54 8.95 0.83
N GLY A 35 6.94 9.90 -0.02
CA GLY A 35 8.35 10.29 -0.18
C GLY A 35 8.98 10.81 1.11
N VAL A 36 8.32 11.76 1.80
CA VAL A 36 8.86 12.29 3.07
C VAL A 36 8.89 11.25 4.19
N SER A 37 7.90 10.35 4.23
CA SER A 37 7.86 9.24 5.20
C SER A 37 9.00 8.25 4.94
N ALA A 38 9.19 7.87 3.68
CA ALA A 38 10.31 7.02 3.25
C ALA A 38 11.66 7.63 3.65
N ASN A 39 11.84 8.94 3.43
CA ASN A 39 13.06 9.67 3.79
C ASN A 39 13.29 9.79 5.29
N ALA A 40 12.21 9.79 6.09
CA ALA A 40 12.31 9.73 7.55
C ALA A 40 12.71 8.34 8.07
N GLY A 41 12.82 7.34 7.20
CA GLY A 41 13.21 5.97 7.54
C GLY A 41 12.05 5.08 8.00
N VAL A 42 10.81 5.46 7.69
CA VAL A 42 9.61 4.61 7.83
C VAL A 42 9.17 4.13 6.45
N LEU A 43 8.24 3.17 6.35
CA LEU A 43 7.69 2.78 5.06
C LEU A 43 6.66 3.82 4.57
N GLY A 44 6.93 4.49 3.45
CA GLY A 44 5.97 5.37 2.77
C GLY A 44 5.07 4.61 1.81
N ILE A 45 3.78 4.95 1.72
CA ILE A 45 2.82 4.24 0.86
C ILE A 45 2.09 5.20 -0.07
N VAL A 46 2.20 4.93 -1.37
CA VAL A 46 1.43 5.57 -2.42
C VAL A 46 0.07 4.88 -2.57
N SER A 47 -1.00 5.63 -2.38
CA SER A 47 -2.37 5.16 -2.63
C SER A 47 -2.67 5.11 -4.12
N THR A 48 -3.17 3.97 -4.62
CA THR A 48 -3.53 3.83 -6.04
C THR A 48 -5.03 3.90 -6.32
N SER A 49 -5.88 3.90 -5.29
CA SER A 49 -7.34 3.81 -5.46
C SER A 49 -7.91 5.00 -6.25
N GLY A 50 -7.33 6.18 -6.08
CA GLY A 50 -7.74 7.38 -6.81
C GLY A 50 -7.53 7.32 -8.33
N PHE A 51 -6.58 6.51 -8.82
CA PHE A 51 -6.31 6.42 -10.26
C PHE A 51 -7.48 5.81 -11.05
N GLY A 52 -8.39 5.08 -10.37
CA GLY A 52 -9.63 4.59 -10.99
C GLY A 52 -10.52 5.72 -11.51
N TYR A 53 -10.51 6.89 -10.87
CA TYR A 53 -11.29 8.06 -11.32
C TYR A 53 -10.79 8.64 -12.65
N LEU A 54 -9.56 8.32 -13.06
CA LEU A 54 -9.01 8.72 -14.36
C LEU A 54 -9.52 7.84 -15.52
N ARG A 55 -10.23 6.73 -15.25
CA ARG A 55 -10.86 5.88 -16.28
C ARG A 55 -12.21 6.42 -16.79
N GLY A 56 -12.85 7.32 -16.04
CA GLY A 56 -14.17 7.88 -16.38
C GLY A 56 -14.09 9.04 -17.37
N SER A 57 -15.10 9.20 -18.24
CA SER A 57 -15.25 10.41 -19.05
C SER A 57 -15.52 11.61 -18.13
N ALA A 58 -14.94 12.76 -18.45
CA ALA A 58 -15.00 13.99 -17.66
C ALA A 58 -16.41 14.63 -17.53
N ALA A 59 -17.50 13.88 -17.72
CA ALA A 59 -18.86 14.38 -17.84
C ALA A 59 -19.75 14.20 -16.59
N GLN A 60 -19.27 13.58 -15.51
CA GLN A 60 -20.06 13.36 -14.28
C GLN A 60 -19.27 13.58 -12.99
N MET A 61 -18.38 14.58 -12.93
CA MET A 61 -17.59 14.80 -11.72
C MET A 61 -18.28 15.80 -10.79
N GLU A 62 -18.92 15.26 -9.75
CA GLU A 62 -19.20 16.01 -8.52
C GLU A 62 -17.92 16.71 -8.04
N THR A 63 -18.08 17.86 -7.36
CA THR A 63 -16.99 18.75 -6.94
C THR A 63 -15.85 18.06 -6.18
N GLY A 64 -16.12 16.95 -5.47
CA GLY A 64 -15.11 16.14 -4.77
C GLY A 64 -14.20 15.32 -5.68
N VAL A 65 -14.69 14.83 -6.83
CA VAL A 65 -13.89 14.01 -7.76
C VAL A 65 -12.85 14.86 -8.50
N ALA A 66 -13.19 16.11 -8.83
CA ALA A 66 -12.28 17.03 -9.49
C ALA A 66 -11.02 17.33 -8.64
N GLN A 67 -11.17 17.44 -7.32
CA GLN A 67 -10.04 17.64 -6.40
C GLN A 67 -9.14 16.40 -6.35
N VAL A 68 -9.74 15.19 -6.31
CA VAL A 68 -8.99 13.93 -6.35
C VAL A 68 -8.19 13.83 -7.65
N VAL A 69 -8.83 14.02 -8.80
CA VAL A 69 -8.17 14.00 -10.12
C VAL A 69 -7.04 15.02 -10.19
N LYS A 70 -7.27 16.26 -9.74
CA LYS A 70 -6.23 17.30 -9.68
C LYS A 70 -5.04 16.87 -8.80
N SER A 71 -5.28 16.18 -7.68
CA SER A 71 -4.21 15.72 -6.78
C SER A 71 -3.37 14.57 -7.35
N LEU A 72 -3.94 13.80 -8.28
CA LEU A 72 -3.28 12.63 -8.88
C LEU A 72 -2.53 12.96 -10.17
N THR A 73 -2.98 14.02 -10.87
CA THR A 73 -2.40 14.43 -12.14
C THR A 73 -1.22 15.39 -11.96
N ASP A 74 -0.29 15.36 -12.90
CA ASP A 74 0.82 16.32 -13.02
C ASP A 74 0.56 17.46 -14.02
N GLY A 75 -0.67 17.56 -14.53
CA GLY A 75 -1.06 18.53 -15.57
C GLY A 75 -0.53 18.19 -16.97
N ARG A 76 0.24 17.12 -17.16
CA ARG A 76 0.83 16.74 -18.46
C ARG A 76 -0.06 15.81 -19.30
N GLY A 77 -1.29 15.53 -18.85
CA GLY A 77 -2.23 14.62 -19.52
C GLY A 77 -1.73 13.17 -19.61
N GLY A 78 -2.45 12.33 -20.35
CA GLY A 78 -2.14 10.92 -20.55
C GLY A 78 -3.10 9.96 -19.86
N THR A 79 -2.88 8.67 -20.09
CA THR A 79 -3.59 7.55 -19.48
C THR A 79 -3.36 7.48 -17.97
N TRP A 80 -4.23 6.75 -17.26
CA TRP A 80 -4.05 6.56 -15.82
C TRP A 80 -2.76 5.79 -15.49
N GLN A 81 -2.32 4.90 -16.38
CA GLN A 81 -1.06 4.16 -16.24
C GLN A 81 0.14 5.10 -16.32
N GLU A 82 0.18 6.01 -17.30
CA GLU A 82 1.25 7.00 -17.42
C GLU A 82 1.27 7.93 -16.20
N GLN A 83 0.09 8.35 -15.71
CA GLN A 83 0.00 9.15 -14.50
C GLN A 83 0.51 8.38 -13.26
N LEU A 84 0.19 7.08 -13.13
CA LEU A 84 0.71 6.24 -12.05
C LEU A 84 2.23 6.08 -12.17
N LYS A 85 2.76 5.73 -13.35
CA LYS A 85 4.21 5.59 -13.55
C LYS A 85 4.94 6.89 -13.18
N ARG A 86 4.47 8.04 -13.63
CA ARG A 86 5.05 9.36 -13.28
C ARG A 86 4.92 9.69 -11.80
N ALA A 87 3.84 9.28 -11.14
CA ALA A 87 3.69 9.44 -9.69
C ALA A 87 4.76 8.63 -8.95
N LEU A 88 4.95 7.36 -9.31
CA LEU A 88 5.95 6.48 -8.69
C LEU A 88 7.38 6.96 -8.96
N CYS A 89 7.70 7.39 -10.19
CA CYS A 89 9.01 7.98 -10.52
C CYS A 89 9.31 9.21 -9.66
N ARG A 90 8.36 10.13 -9.48
CA ARG A 90 8.55 11.31 -8.62
C ARG A 90 8.83 10.94 -7.15
N VAL A 91 8.14 9.91 -6.65
CA VAL A 91 8.38 9.42 -5.28
C VAL A 91 9.77 8.79 -5.17
N GLU A 92 10.14 7.93 -6.12
CA GLU A 92 11.46 7.32 -6.19
C GLU A 92 12.57 8.38 -6.23
N GLU A 93 12.47 9.36 -7.12
CA GLU A 93 13.41 10.47 -7.27
C GLU A 93 13.60 11.22 -5.93
N SER A 94 12.49 11.53 -5.24
CA SER A 94 12.53 12.19 -3.93
C SER A 94 13.17 11.34 -2.85
N CYS A 95 13.22 10.02 -3.02
CA CYS A 95 13.79 9.09 -2.06
C CYS A 95 15.30 8.88 -2.24
N ARG A 96 15.89 9.34 -3.36
CA ARG A 96 17.24 8.93 -3.79
C ARG A 96 18.32 9.17 -2.74
N GLU A 97 18.42 10.40 -2.25
CA GLU A 97 19.44 10.81 -1.29
C GLU A 97 19.34 10.05 0.04
N ALA A 98 18.14 9.97 0.61
CA ALA A 98 17.92 9.34 1.92
C ALA A 98 17.82 7.81 1.86
N LYS A 99 17.90 7.21 0.66
CA LYS A 99 17.67 5.77 0.45
C LYS A 99 16.31 5.30 0.98
N GLY A 100 15.30 6.16 0.88
CA GLY A 100 13.95 5.89 1.37
C GLY A 100 13.30 4.70 0.66
N ILE A 101 12.57 3.90 1.42
CA ILE A 101 11.82 2.73 0.95
C ILE A 101 10.33 3.04 0.94
N PHE A 102 9.67 2.71 -0.16
CA PHE A 102 8.24 2.95 -0.32
C PHE A 102 7.51 1.75 -0.93
N GLY A 103 6.19 1.84 -0.94
CA GLY A 103 5.28 0.85 -1.46
C GLY A 103 4.05 1.46 -2.09
N ILE A 104 3.18 0.61 -2.60
CA ILE A 104 1.83 0.99 -3.06
C ILE A 104 0.75 0.31 -2.24
N ASN A 105 -0.42 0.95 -2.12
CA ASN A 105 -1.64 0.31 -1.62
C ASN A 105 -2.65 0.13 -2.75
N VAL A 106 -3.16 -1.10 -2.90
CA VAL A 106 -4.12 -1.50 -3.93
C VAL A 106 -5.34 -2.15 -3.29
N MET A 107 -6.53 -1.60 -3.56
CA MET A 107 -7.79 -2.24 -3.17
C MET A 107 -8.08 -3.45 -4.06
N VAL A 108 -8.46 -4.58 -3.47
CA VAL A 108 -8.67 -5.85 -4.18
C VAL A 108 -10.09 -6.41 -3.98
N SER A 109 -11.07 -5.52 -3.79
CA SER A 109 -12.48 -5.91 -3.73
C SER A 109 -12.92 -6.55 -5.05
N SER A 110 -13.97 -7.37 -5.01
CA SER A 110 -14.52 -8.03 -6.20
C SER A 110 -14.86 -7.05 -7.32
N GLU A 111 -15.37 -5.87 -6.95
CA GLU A 111 -15.84 -4.83 -7.86
C GLU A 111 -14.71 -4.16 -8.63
N VAL A 112 -13.50 -4.13 -8.05
CA VAL A 112 -12.33 -3.46 -8.64
C VAL A 112 -11.19 -4.41 -8.98
N ALA A 113 -11.39 -5.73 -8.88
CA ALA A 113 -10.34 -6.73 -9.04
C ALA A 113 -9.60 -6.65 -10.39
N ALA A 114 -10.31 -6.36 -11.48
CA ALA A 114 -9.70 -6.16 -12.80
C ALA A 114 -8.75 -4.93 -12.80
N PHE A 115 -9.23 -3.82 -12.25
CA PHE A 115 -8.41 -2.61 -12.10
C PHE A 115 -7.21 -2.83 -11.17
N ALA A 116 -7.41 -3.53 -10.06
CA ALA A 116 -6.35 -3.88 -9.12
C ALA A 116 -5.22 -4.65 -9.81
N ARG A 117 -5.58 -5.63 -10.64
CA ARG A 117 -4.62 -6.40 -11.44
C ARG A 117 -3.87 -5.52 -12.44
N GLU A 118 -4.55 -4.61 -13.12
CA GLU A 118 -3.90 -3.65 -14.02
C GLU A 118 -2.89 -2.75 -13.28
N VAL A 119 -3.25 -2.24 -12.08
CA VAL A 119 -2.36 -1.43 -11.24
C VAL A 119 -1.12 -2.21 -10.80
N ILE A 120 -1.32 -3.46 -10.36
CA ILE A 120 -0.23 -4.35 -9.93
C ILE A 120 0.74 -4.59 -11.08
N ASN A 121 0.23 -4.97 -12.26
CA ASN A 121 1.08 -5.24 -13.42
C ASN A 121 1.84 -3.99 -13.88
N THR A 122 1.16 -2.84 -13.98
CA THR A 122 1.81 -1.56 -14.33
C THR A 122 2.95 -1.22 -13.38
N THR A 123 2.78 -1.52 -12.08
CA THR A 123 3.80 -1.30 -11.06
C THR A 123 4.97 -2.26 -11.20
N ILE A 124 4.70 -3.54 -11.47
CA ILE A 124 5.73 -4.56 -11.68
C ILE A 124 6.54 -4.24 -12.93
N GLU A 125 5.89 -3.86 -14.03
CA GLU A 125 6.54 -3.44 -15.28
C GLU A 125 7.50 -2.26 -15.02
N LEU A 126 7.04 -1.21 -14.33
CA LEU A 126 7.89 -0.07 -14.00
C LEU A 126 9.13 -0.47 -13.18
N ARG A 127 9.00 -1.42 -12.25
CA ARG A 127 10.14 -1.95 -11.48
C ARG A 127 11.11 -2.78 -12.33
N GLN A 128 10.65 -3.38 -13.41
CA GLN A 128 11.50 -4.15 -14.31
C GLN A 128 12.25 -3.23 -15.28
N GLU A 129 11.65 -2.10 -15.65
CA GLU A 129 12.24 -1.06 -16.50
C GLU A 129 13.37 -0.30 -15.79
N ASP A 130 13.28 -0.10 -14.47
CA ASP A 130 14.20 0.74 -13.68
C ASP A 130 14.78 0.00 -12.44
N PRO A 131 16.11 -0.28 -12.41
CA PRO A 131 16.77 -0.88 -11.25
C PRO A 131 16.64 -0.05 -9.97
N ASP A 132 16.69 1.29 -10.03
CA ASP A 132 16.59 2.15 -8.85
C ASP A 132 15.17 2.07 -8.25
N MET A 133 14.16 1.99 -9.12
CA MET A 133 12.78 1.73 -8.72
C MET A 133 12.66 0.39 -7.99
N LYS A 134 13.30 -0.67 -8.49
CA LYS A 134 13.27 -2.00 -7.87
C LYS A 134 13.85 -2.02 -6.46
N ASP A 135 14.89 -1.23 -6.21
CA ASP A 135 15.56 -1.17 -4.91
C ASP A 135 14.74 -0.40 -3.86
N ARG A 136 13.89 0.54 -4.29
CA ARG A 136 13.18 1.47 -3.40
C ARG A 136 11.71 1.18 -3.25
N LEU A 137 11.02 0.91 -4.35
CA LEU A 137 9.67 0.37 -4.30
C LEU A 137 9.83 -1.08 -3.87
N ARG A 138 9.40 -1.44 -2.66
CA ARG A 138 9.69 -2.78 -2.05
C ARG A 138 8.43 -3.50 -1.58
N VAL A 139 7.34 -2.77 -1.37
CA VAL A 139 6.13 -3.30 -0.74
C VAL A 139 4.90 -3.08 -1.62
N ILE A 140 4.03 -4.08 -1.66
CA ILE A 140 2.64 -3.94 -2.07
C ILE A 140 1.72 -4.28 -0.91
N ILE A 141 0.82 -3.35 -0.58
CA ILE A 141 -0.20 -3.54 0.43
C ILE A 141 -1.54 -3.72 -0.28
N THR A 142 -2.15 -4.90 -0.14
CA THR A 142 -3.51 -5.13 -0.61
C THR A 142 -4.52 -4.88 0.52
N SER A 143 -5.70 -4.36 0.20
CA SER A 143 -6.74 -4.05 1.20
C SER A 143 -8.15 -4.19 0.63
N ALA A 144 -9.16 -4.11 1.51
CA ALA A 144 -10.58 -4.05 1.16
C ALA A 144 -11.04 -5.17 0.20
N GLY A 145 -10.68 -6.43 0.46
CA GLY A 145 -11.08 -7.54 -0.40
C GLY A 145 -10.32 -8.83 -0.12
N ASP A 146 -10.42 -9.78 -1.04
CA ASP A 146 -9.74 -11.06 -0.96
C ASP A 146 -8.37 -10.99 -1.65
N PRO A 147 -7.25 -11.29 -0.98
CA PRO A 147 -5.92 -11.26 -1.59
C PRO A 147 -5.66 -12.46 -2.52
N LEU A 148 -6.36 -13.59 -2.34
CA LEU A 148 -6.07 -14.84 -3.07
C LEU A 148 -6.02 -14.69 -4.60
N PRO A 149 -6.97 -13.96 -5.24
CA PRO A 149 -6.96 -13.76 -6.68
C PRO A 149 -5.78 -12.95 -7.22
N MET A 150 -4.89 -12.41 -6.38
CA MET A 150 -3.69 -11.66 -6.80
C MET A 150 -2.40 -12.45 -6.61
N THR A 151 -2.48 -13.70 -6.14
CA THR A 151 -1.33 -14.54 -5.79
C THR A 151 -0.41 -14.78 -6.98
N ASP A 152 -0.99 -15.04 -8.16
CA ASP A 152 -0.30 -15.39 -9.40
C ASP A 152 0.59 -14.27 -9.95
N ILE A 153 0.26 -13.02 -9.65
CA ILE A 153 1.00 -11.84 -10.11
C ILE A 153 1.92 -11.26 -9.02
N ILE A 154 1.49 -11.24 -7.75
CA ILE A 154 2.27 -10.60 -6.70
C ILE A 154 3.45 -11.48 -6.25
N LYS A 155 3.23 -12.78 -5.98
CA LYS A 155 4.31 -13.65 -5.46
C LYS A 155 5.56 -13.71 -6.33
N PRO A 156 5.47 -13.89 -7.66
CA PRO A 156 6.67 -13.95 -8.49
C PRO A 156 7.34 -12.59 -8.70
N SER A 157 6.72 -11.48 -8.30
CA SER A 157 7.24 -10.13 -8.58
C SER A 157 8.46 -9.73 -7.74
N GLY A 158 8.72 -10.43 -6.63
CA GLY A 158 9.75 -10.06 -5.66
C GLY A 158 9.40 -8.88 -4.74
N LEU A 159 8.20 -8.29 -4.88
CA LEU A 159 7.64 -7.38 -3.89
C LEU A 159 7.37 -8.12 -2.57
N LYS A 160 7.56 -7.44 -1.44
CA LYS A 160 6.98 -7.86 -0.17
C LYS A 160 5.49 -7.58 -0.17
N TRP A 161 4.69 -8.60 0.08
CA TRP A 161 3.23 -8.51 -0.02
C TRP A 161 2.59 -8.48 1.35
N PHE A 162 1.99 -7.35 1.70
CA PHE A 162 1.21 -7.22 2.92
C PHE A 162 -0.29 -7.15 2.61
N HIS A 163 -1.12 -7.56 3.56
CA HIS A 163 -2.57 -7.47 3.42
C HIS A 163 -3.25 -6.93 4.68
N VAL A 164 -4.15 -5.96 4.51
CA VAL A 164 -4.94 -5.39 5.60
C VAL A 164 -6.10 -6.32 5.94
N VAL A 165 -6.24 -6.67 7.21
CA VAL A 165 -7.23 -7.64 7.71
C VAL A 165 -7.97 -7.08 8.92
N PRO A 166 -9.31 -7.21 8.96
CA PRO A 166 -10.09 -6.75 10.11
C PRO A 166 -10.51 -7.87 11.06
N SER A 167 -10.12 -9.13 10.81
CA SER A 167 -10.46 -10.24 11.70
C SER A 167 -9.50 -11.41 11.57
N VAL A 168 -9.51 -12.32 12.56
CA VAL A 168 -8.71 -13.57 12.54
C VAL A 168 -9.02 -14.43 11.32
N ARG A 169 -10.28 -14.48 10.88
CA ARG A 169 -10.67 -15.23 9.68
C ARG A 169 -9.98 -14.69 8.42
N HIS A 170 -9.91 -13.37 8.28
CA HIS A 170 -9.24 -12.72 7.16
C HIS A 170 -7.72 -12.89 7.25
N ALA A 171 -7.12 -12.79 8.44
CA ALA A 171 -5.70 -13.03 8.66
C ALA A 171 -5.27 -14.44 8.20
N LYS A 172 -6.00 -15.48 8.62
CA LYS A 172 -5.74 -16.86 8.16
C LYS A 172 -5.94 -17.04 6.65
N ARG A 173 -6.85 -16.27 6.03
CA ARG A 173 -7.05 -16.31 4.57
C ARG A 173 -5.88 -15.66 3.85
N ALA A 174 -5.39 -14.52 4.32
CA ALA A 174 -4.23 -13.84 3.78
C ALA A 174 -2.95 -14.68 3.91
N GLU A 175 -2.75 -15.33 5.06
CA GLU A 175 -1.64 -16.27 5.28
C GLU A 175 -1.67 -17.42 4.26
N ARG A 176 -2.84 -18.01 3.99
CA ARG A 176 -2.98 -19.03 2.93
C ARG A 176 -2.69 -18.49 1.53
N ALA A 177 -2.97 -17.22 1.27
CA ALA A 177 -2.54 -16.56 0.03
C ALA A 177 -1.01 -16.44 -0.04
N GLY A 178 -0.32 -16.50 1.10
CA GLY A 178 1.13 -16.42 1.24
C GLY A 178 1.64 -14.99 1.17
N VAL A 179 0.93 -14.07 1.83
CA VAL A 179 1.42 -12.73 2.14
C VAL A 179 2.61 -12.82 3.10
N ASP A 180 3.57 -11.89 2.99
CA ASP A 180 4.73 -11.81 3.88
C ASP A 180 4.37 -11.25 5.26
N ALA A 181 3.28 -10.47 5.38
CA ALA A 181 2.78 -9.94 6.65
C ALA A 181 1.29 -9.54 6.54
N VAL A 182 0.63 -9.42 7.70
CA VAL A 182 -0.73 -8.89 7.79
C VAL A 182 -0.77 -7.59 8.60
N ILE A 183 -1.67 -6.69 8.22
CA ILE A 183 -1.94 -5.43 8.93
C ILE A 183 -3.30 -5.57 9.60
N ALA A 184 -3.30 -5.76 10.92
CA ALA A 184 -4.50 -5.87 11.74
C ALA A 184 -5.09 -4.46 11.96
N SER A 185 -6.12 -4.11 11.20
CA SER A 185 -6.78 -2.80 11.28
C SER A 185 -8.05 -2.88 12.13
N GLY A 186 -8.03 -2.26 13.30
CA GLY A 186 -9.20 -2.21 14.19
C GLY A 186 -10.22 -1.15 13.80
N GLN A 187 -11.32 -1.11 14.57
CA GLN A 187 -12.46 -0.22 14.36
C GLN A 187 -12.12 1.27 14.47
N GLU A 188 -11.05 1.62 15.17
CA GLU A 188 -10.58 3.00 15.34
C GLU A 188 -10.13 3.63 14.01
N GLY A 189 -9.85 2.79 13.00
CA GLY A 189 -9.27 3.20 11.73
C GLY A 189 -10.11 4.18 10.92
N GLY A 190 -9.43 5.01 10.13
CA GLY A 190 -10.08 5.89 9.16
C GLY A 190 -10.50 5.15 7.88
N GLY A 191 -11.56 5.62 7.23
CA GLY A 191 -12.00 5.11 5.93
C GLY A 191 -12.77 3.80 6.02
N HIS A 192 -12.38 2.80 5.22
CA HIS A 192 -13.07 1.50 5.17
C HIS A 192 -12.66 0.62 6.35
N VAL A 193 -13.50 0.59 7.37
CA VAL A 193 -13.40 -0.32 8.52
C VAL A 193 -14.35 -1.51 8.36
N ALA A 194 -14.12 -2.58 9.11
CA ALA A 194 -15.05 -3.69 9.13
C ALA A 194 -16.42 -3.28 9.66
N TRP A 195 -17.44 -3.98 9.18
CA TRP A 195 -18.80 -3.84 9.68
C TRP A 195 -18.93 -4.30 11.13
N GLU A 196 -18.24 -5.39 11.49
CA GLU A 196 -18.17 -5.87 12.88
C GLU A 196 -17.13 -5.04 13.65
N PRO A 197 -17.53 -4.34 14.72
CA PRO A 197 -16.65 -3.41 15.42
C PRO A 197 -15.72 -4.15 16.38
N VAL A 198 -14.56 -4.56 15.87
CA VAL A 198 -13.48 -5.13 16.69
C VAL A 198 -12.36 -4.12 16.84
N HIS A 199 -12.17 -3.65 18.07
CA HIS A 199 -11.15 -2.67 18.43
C HIS A 199 -9.73 -3.23 18.33
N THR A 200 -8.77 -2.37 17.99
CA THR A 200 -7.36 -2.74 17.75
C THR A 200 -6.75 -3.48 18.95
N ILE A 201 -7.09 -3.05 20.17
CA ILE A 201 -6.61 -3.66 21.42
C ILE A 201 -7.04 -5.13 21.59
N VAL A 202 -8.16 -5.53 20.97
CA VAL A 202 -8.66 -6.90 20.96
C VAL A 202 -8.19 -7.64 19.72
N LEU A 203 -8.27 -6.99 18.56
CA LEU A 203 -7.97 -7.57 17.26
C LEU A 203 -6.50 -7.99 17.12
N LEU A 204 -5.58 -7.07 17.45
CA LEU A 204 -4.15 -7.27 17.27
C LEU A 204 -3.63 -8.51 18.01
N PRO A 205 -3.82 -8.67 19.34
CA PRO A 205 -3.35 -9.86 20.04
C PRO A 205 -4.08 -11.14 19.60
N ALA A 206 -5.34 -11.05 19.14
CA ALA A 206 -6.05 -12.20 18.59
C ALA A 206 -5.43 -12.70 17.27
N ILE A 207 -5.04 -11.79 16.38
CA ILE A 207 -4.36 -12.13 15.12
C ILE A 207 -2.96 -12.66 15.40
N VAL A 208 -2.18 -12.02 16.27
CA VAL A 208 -0.82 -12.49 16.65
C VAL A 208 -0.81 -13.95 17.11
N ARG A 209 -1.84 -14.40 17.86
CA ARG A 209 -1.94 -15.81 18.29
C ARG A 209 -2.39 -16.77 17.20
N ALA A 210 -2.90 -16.27 16.07
CA ALA A 210 -3.63 -17.07 15.10
C ALA A 210 -2.89 -17.31 13.78
N VAL A 211 -1.81 -16.57 13.51
CA VAL A 211 -0.99 -16.68 12.30
C VAL A 211 0.50 -16.79 12.66
N GLY A 212 1.30 -17.39 11.79
CA GLY A 212 2.75 -17.53 11.93
C GLY A 212 3.57 -16.44 11.23
N ILE A 213 2.92 -15.54 10.49
CA ILE A 213 3.55 -14.42 9.79
C ILE A 213 3.53 -13.14 10.63
N PRO A 214 4.45 -12.17 10.37
CA PRO A 214 4.47 -10.89 11.05
C PRO A 214 3.13 -10.14 11.00
N VAL A 215 2.80 -9.48 12.12
CA VAL A 215 1.56 -8.73 12.29
C VAL A 215 1.89 -7.27 12.63
N ILE A 216 1.32 -6.35 11.86
CA ILE A 216 1.40 -4.91 12.09
C ILE A 216 0.06 -4.44 12.65
N GLY A 217 0.06 -3.69 13.75
CA GLY A 217 -1.15 -3.05 14.27
C GLY A 217 -1.49 -1.76 13.52
N ALA A 218 -2.76 -1.57 13.20
CA ALA A 218 -3.32 -0.36 12.64
C ALA A 218 -4.71 -0.08 13.24
N GLY A 219 -5.09 1.19 13.24
CA GLY A 219 -6.35 1.70 13.77
C GLY A 219 -6.31 3.22 13.72
#